data_AF-A0A958R5C2-F1
#
_entry.id   AF-A0A958R5C2-F1
#
_cell.length_a   1.000
_cell.length_b   1.000
_cell.length_c   1.000
_cell.angle_alpha   90.00
_cell.angle_beta   90.00
_cell.angle_gamma   90.00
#
_symmetry.space_group_name_H-M   'P 1'
#
loop_
_entity.id
_entity.type
_entity.pdbx_description
1 polymer ?
#
loop_
_entity_poly.entity_id
_entity_poly.type
_entity_poly.pdbx_seq_one_letter_code
_entity_poly.pdbx_strand_id
1 'polypeptide(L)' 'FYILKILTTVTLKDYFSGFGKSFFFAIFISITSCYFGLNVKNGTKEVGIATTKAVVVSSILVLVGDFFLSKLFWIFERIS' A
#
# COMPACT_ATOMS: atom_id res chain seq x y z
N PHE A 1 -29.69 11.86 -15.50
CA PHE A 1 -29.34 12.97 -14.60
C PHE A 1 -28.36 12.59 -13.48
N TYR A 2 -28.24 11.31 -13.08
CA TYR A 2 -27.26 10.86 -12.06
C TYR A 2 -25.81 10.81 -12.58
N ILE A 3 -25.56 10.21 -13.74
CA ILE A 3 -24.21 10.00 -14.32
C ILE A 3 -23.39 11.29 -14.47
N LEU A 4 -24.03 12.40 -14.83
CA LEU A 4 -23.37 13.69 -15.01
C LEU A 4 -22.89 14.31 -13.68
N LYS A 5 -23.55 14.03 -12.55
CA LYS A 5 -23.12 14.46 -11.21
C LYS A 5 -21.89 13.69 -10.71
N ILE A 6 -21.76 12.41 -11.10
CA ILE A 6 -20.62 11.57 -10.72
C ILE A 6 -19.35 12.09 -11.43
N LEU A 7 -19.45 12.34 -12.74
CA LEU A 7 -18.33 12.85 -13.55
C LEU A 7 -17.86 14.25 -13.16
N THR A 8 -18.72 15.07 -12.55
CA THR A 8 -18.38 16.42 -12.08
C THR A 8 -17.95 16.47 -10.61
N THR A 9 -18.28 15.44 -9.82
CA THR A 9 -17.86 15.31 -8.40
C THR A 9 -16.50 14.62 -8.27
N VAL A 10 -16.13 13.75 -9.22
CA VAL A 10 -14.80 13.12 -9.25
C VAL A 10 -13.78 14.20 -9.61
N THR A 11 -13.13 14.74 -8.59
CA THR A 11 -12.07 15.73 -8.74
C THR A 11 -10.77 14.99 -9.09
N LEU A 12 -9.90 15.57 -9.93
CA LEU A 12 -8.59 14.98 -10.28
C LEU A 12 -7.74 14.64 -9.03
N LYS A 13 -8.00 15.32 -7.91
CA LYS A 13 -7.39 15.12 -6.60
C LYS A 13 -7.69 13.73 -6.01
N ASP A 14 -8.92 13.23 -6.12
CA ASP A 14 -9.28 11.88 -5.65
C ASP A 14 -8.63 10.79 -6.51
N TYR A 15 -8.52 11.04 -7.82
CA TYR A 15 -7.87 10.12 -8.75
C TYR A 15 -6.36 10.01 -8.46
N PHE A 16 -5.68 11.14 -8.28
CA PHE A 16 -4.27 11.18 -7.90
C PHE A 16 -4.01 10.58 -6.50
N SER A 17 -4.94 10.75 -5.56
CA SER A 17 -4.86 10.14 -4.23
C SER A 17 -4.83 8.62 -4.29
N GLY A 18 -5.73 8.01 -5.07
CA GLY A 18 -5.77 6.55 -5.27
C GLY A 18 -4.53 6.01 -5.98
N PHE A 19 -4.02 6.75 -6.97
CA PHE A 19 -2.81 6.38 -7.70
C PHE A 19 -1.56 6.43 -6.80
N GLY A 20 -1.45 7.49 -5.98
CA GLY A 20 -0.37 7.63 -5.00
C GLY A 20 -0.37 6.52 -3.96
N LYS A 21 -1.53 6.17 -3.39
CA LYS A 21 -1.67 5.06 -2.44
C LYS A 21 -1.21 3.72 -3.04
N SER A 22 -1.64 3.43 -4.26
CA SER A 22 -1.29 2.18 -4.96
C SER A 22 0.21 2.06 -5.20
N PHE A 23 0.87 3.15 -5.59
CA PHE A 23 2.32 3.19 -5.79
C PHE A 23 3.09 2.96 -4.48
N PHE A 24 2.63 3.54 -3.37
CA PHE A 24 3.22 3.30 -2.05
C PHE A 24 3.10 1.85 -1.62
N PHE A 25 1.95 1.21 -1.80
CA PHE A 25 1.77 -0.21 -1.47
C PHE A 25 2.70 -1.11 -2.27
N ALA A 26 2.88 -0.83 -3.57
CA ALA A 26 3.79 -1.58 -4.43
C ALA A 26 5.24 -1.52 -3.93
N ILE A 27 5.71 -0.32 -3.53
CA ILE A 27 7.06 -0.13 -2.97
C ILE A 27 7.24 -0.91 -1.67
N PHE A 28 6.29 -0.78 -0.74
CA PHE A 28 6.37 -1.46 0.56
C PHE A 28 6.39 -2.98 0.42
N ILE A 29 5.51 -3.53 -0.43
CA ILE A 29 5.44 -4.98 -0.70
C ILE A 29 6.72 -5.48 -1.35
N SER A 30 7.24 -4.76 -2.35
CA SER A 30 8.47 -5.17 -3.04
C SER A 30 9.67 -5.18 -2.10
N ILE A 31 9.85 -4.12 -1.30
CA ILE A 31 10.95 -4.01 -0.32
C ILE A 31 10.87 -5.12 0.74
N THR A 32 9.69 -5.33 1.34
CA THR A 32 9.54 -6.38 2.36
C THR A 32 9.75 -7.77 1.77
N SER A 33 9.21 -8.04 0.57
CA SER A 33 9.38 -9.33 -0.10
C SER A 33 10.85 -9.62 -0.43
N CYS A 34 11.58 -8.64 -0.98
CA CYS A 34 13.01 -8.76 -1.25
C CYS A 34 13.82 -8.94 0.04
N TYR A 35 13.47 -8.22 1.11
CA TYR A 35 14.16 -8.33 2.39
C TYR A 35 14.09 -9.74 2.98
N PHE A 36 12.90 -10.35 2.99
CA PHE A 36 12.73 -11.71 3.48
C PHE A 36 13.30 -12.76 2.52
N GLY A 37 13.24 -12.53 1.21
CA GLY A 37 13.82 -13.42 0.20
C GLY A 37 15.34 -13.48 0.26
N LEU A 38 16.01 -12.34 0.47
CA LEU A 38 17.47 -12.25 0.57
C LEU A 38 18.02 -12.73 1.91
N ASN A 39 17.21 -12.72 2.98
CA ASN A 39 17.62 -13.19 4.31
C ASN A 39 17.46 -14.69 4.53
N VAL A 40 16.99 -15.45 3.54
CA VAL A 40 16.89 -16.91 3.67
C VAL A 40 18.27 -17.54 3.62
N LYS A 41 18.66 -18.26 4.67
CA LYS A 41 20.00 -18.86 4.79
C LYS A 41 20.00 -20.38 4.65
N ASN A 42 18.99 -21.10 5.14
CA ASN A 42 19.07 -22.57 5.23
C ASN A 42 18.01 -23.27 4.37
N GLY A 43 18.27 -23.35 3.07
CA GLY A 43 17.62 -24.32 2.16
C GLY A 43 16.12 -24.13 1.90
N THR A 44 15.54 -25.11 1.20
CA THR A 44 14.17 -25.05 0.64
C THR A 44 13.07 -25.04 1.70
N LYS A 45 13.31 -25.61 2.88
CA LYS A 45 12.33 -25.63 3.98
C LYS A 45 12.20 -24.26 4.66
N GLU A 46 13.29 -23.52 4.81
CA GLU A 46 13.23 -22.15 5.33
C GLU A 46 12.65 -21.16 4.32
N VAL A 47 12.80 -21.39 3.00
CA VAL A 47 12.16 -20.55 1.97
C VAL A 47 10.64 -20.47 2.17
N GLY A 48 9.96 -21.60 2.44
CA GLY A 48 8.50 -21.64 2.65
C GLY A 48 8.07 -20.90 3.92
N ILE A 49 8.85 -21.03 5.00
CA ILE A 49 8.58 -20.35 6.26
C ILE A 49 8.85 -18.84 6.13
N ALA A 50 9.93 -18.46 5.45
CA ALA A 50 10.30 -17.07 5.21
C ALA A 50 9.29 -16.36 4.30
N THR A 51 8.80 -17.02 3.25
CA THR A 51 7.73 -16.47 2.39
C THR A 51 6.43 -16.27 3.15
N THR A 52 6.02 -17.22 4.01
CA THR A 52 4.82 -17.06 4.84
C THR A 52 4.97 -15.87 5.81
N LYS A 53 6.14 -15.75 6.45
CA LYS A 53 6.45 -14.60 7.31
C LYS A 53 6.48 -13.29 6.53
N ALA A 54 7.03 -13.29 5.32
CA ALA A 54 7.07 -12.13 4.45
C ALA A 54 5.67 -11.60 4.10
N VAL A 55 4.73 -12.49 3.77
CA VAL A 55 3.34 -12.11 3.45
C VAL A 55 2.64 -11.53 4.68
N VAL A 56 2.82 -12.11 5.87
CA VAL A 56 2.23 -11.57 7.11
C VAL A 56 2.79 -10.19 7.43
N VAL A 57 4.12 -10.03 7.39
CA VAL A 57 4.77 -8.76 7.72
C VAL A 57 4.43 -7.67 6.69
N SER A 58 4.45 -8.00 5.40
CA SER A 58 4.05 -7.06 4.34
C SER A 58 2.59 -6.63 4.47
N SER A 59 1.69 -7.55 4.81
CA SER A 59 0.26 -7.24 5.01
C SER A 59 0.05 -6.25 6.17
N ILE A 60 0.72 -6.47 7.30
CA ILE A 60 0.66 -5.57 8.46
C ILE A 60 1.25 -4.21 8.11
N LEU A 61 2.39 -4.18 7.39
CA LEU A 61 3.06 -2.94 7.00
C LEU A 61 2.21 -2.11 6.03
N VAL A 62 1.55 -2.75 5.07
CA VAL A 62 0.59 -2.11 4.15
C VAL A 62 -0.59 -1.53 4.91
N LEU A 63 -1.13 -2.26 5.88
CA LEU A 63 -2.28 -1.82 6.68
C LEU A 63 -1.94 -0.58 7.53
N VAL A 64 -0.77 -0.59 8.18
CA VAL A 64 -0.25 0.57 8.93
C VAL A 64 0.03 1.75 7.98
N GLY A 65 0.60 1.47 6.80
CA GLY A 65 0.85 2.46 5.77
C GLY A 65 -0.42 3.12 5.23
N ASP A 66 -1.49 2.34 5.02
CA ASP A 66 -2.79 2.87 4.59
C ASP A 66 -3.38 3.83 5.64
N PHE A 67 -3.32 3.47 6.93
CA PHE A 67 -3.75 4.36 8.00
C PHE A 67 -2.99 5.70 7.99
N PHE A 68 -1.67 5.65 7.79
CA PHE A 68 -0.85 6.85 7.69
C PHE A 68 -1.20 7.70 6.46
N LEU A 69 -1.30 7.08 5.28
CA LEU A 69 -1.63 7.79 4.04
C LEU A 69 -3.05 8.37 4.07
N SER A 70 -4.01 7.63 4.62
CA SER A 70 -5.39 8.10 4.78
C SER A 70 -5.48 9.26 5.77
N LYS A 71 -4.75 9.22 6.90
CA LYS A 71 -4.65 10.35 7.83
C LYS A 71 -3.97 11.56 7.20
N LEU A 72 -2.90 11.35 6.44
CA LEU A 72 -2.18 12.42 5.74
C LEU A 72 -3.06 13.08 4.67
N PHE A 73 -3.82 12.29 3.90
CA PHE A 73 -4.77 12.83 2.93
C PHE A 73 -5.87 13.65 3.62
N TRP A 74 -6.41 13.15 4.72
CA TRP A 74 -7.43 13.86 5.50
C TRP A 74 -6.90 15.16 6.11
N ILE A 75 -5.64 15.20 6.55
CA ILE A 75 -4.99 16.43 7.04
C ILE A 75 -4.76 17.42 5.89
N PHE A 76 -4.33 16.94 4.72
CA PHE A 76 -4.06 17.76 3.55
C PHE A 76 -5.33 18.40 2.98
N GLU A 77 -6.44 17.65 2.96
CA GLU A 77 -7.78 18.15 2.63
C GLU A 77 -8.28 19.21 3.62
N ARG A 78 -7.81 19.17 4.87
CA ARG A 78 -8.23 20.11 5.92
C ARG A 78 -7.37 21.37 5.98
N ILE A 79 -6.13 21.31 5.46
CA ILE A 79 -5.18 22.44 5.44
C ILE A 79 -5.33 23.30 4.18
N SER A 80 -5.82 22.72 3.08
CA SER A 80 -6.11 23.39 1.80
C SER A 80 -7.56 23.81 1.70
#